data_AF-U9SZ74-F1
#
_entry.id   AF-U9SZ74-F1
#
_cell.length_a   1.000
_cell.length_b   1.000
_cell.length_c   1.000
_cell.angle_alpha   90.00
_cell.angle_beta   90.00
_cell.angle_gamma   90.00
#
_symmetry.space_group_name_H-M   'P 1'
#
loop_
_entity.id
_entity.type
_entity.pdbx_description
1 polymer ?
#
loop_
_entity_poly.entity_id
_entity_poly.type
_entity_poly.pdbx_seq_one_letter_code
_entity_poly.pdbx_strand_id
1 'polypeptide(L)'
;MSIKDILKAVPKWRYNNNEMLKCLIKWIIINQHSFTVVKESAFANLIYTLQPDARLISADTVKKRIMDLYENNIMGITTDNAANNLTFIDALAKNNSFFQKENHFRCFAHVINLCVQDILKELDDRFLSQLRTLL
;
A
#
# COMPACT_ATOMS: atom_id res chain seq x y z
N MET A 1 -25.40 42.31 14.60
CA MET A 1 -24.44 41.67 13.68
C MET A 1 -25.09 41.61 12.31
N SER A 2 -24.49 42.26 11.30
CA SER A 2 -25.08 42.37 9.95
C SER A 2 -24.89 41.06 9.17
N ILE A 3 -25.78 40.78 8.20
CA ILE A 3 -25.60 39.69 7.22
C ILE A 3 -24.23 39.80 6.52
N LYS A 4 -23.72 41.03 6.32
CA LYS A 4 -22.39 41.28 5.77
C LYS A 4 -21.24 40.81 6.68
N ASP A 5 -21.46 40.79 7.99
CA ASP A 5 -20.49 40.33 8.98
C ASP A 5 -20.46 38.80 9.04
N ILE A 6 -21.63 38.16 8.86
CA ILE A 6 -21.77 36.69 8.78
C ILE A 6 -21.10 36.14 7.51
N LEU A 7 -21.25 36.82 6.37
CA LEU A 7 -20.62 36.43 5.11
C LEU A 7 -19.09 36.60 5.09
N LYS A 8 -18.53 37.43 5.97
CA LYS A 8 -17.06 37.58 6.14
C LYS A 8 -16.45 36.52 7.06
N ALA A 9 -17.26 35.92 7.93
CA ALA A 9 -16.81 34.93 8.91
C ALA A 9 -16.75 33.49 8.36
N VAL A 10 -17.41 33.22 7.23
CA VAL A 10 -17.24 31.95 6.51
C VAL A 10 -15.90 32.02 5.77
N PRO A 11 -14.92 31.14 6.05
CA PRO A 11 -13.68 31.12 5.29
C PRO A 11 -14.05 30.96 3.81
N LYS A 12 -13.63 31.94 2.99
CA LYS A 12 -13.92 31.93 1.56
C LYS A 12 -13.31 30.67 0.96
N TRP A 13 -14.14 29.65 0.71
CA TRP A 13 -13.69 28.41 0.10
C TRP A 13 -13.03 28.76 -1.23
N ARG A 14 -11.76 28.37 -1.37
CA ARG A 14 -10.97 28.62 -2.57
C ARG A 14 -10.40 27.29 -3.00
N TYR A 15 -10.68 26.93 -4.25
CA TYR A 15 -10.11 25.76 -4.86
C TYR A 15 -8.57 25.81 -4.79
N ASN A 16 -7.97 24.68 -4.42
CA ASN A 16 -6.53 24.49 -4.41
C ASN A 16 -6.23 23.17 -5.13
N ASN A 17 -5.64 23.27 -6.34
CA ASN A 17 -5.31 22.10 -7.14
C ASN A 17 -4.33 21.16 -6.43
N ASN A 18 -3.38 21.69 -5.64
CA ASN A 18 -2.44 20.85 -4.91
C ASN A 18 -3.12 20.04 -3.82
N GLU A 19 -4.09 20.64 -3.10
CA GLU A 19 -4.86 19.91 -2.09
C GLU A 19 -5.79 18.88 -2.74
N MET A 20 -6.44 19.23 -3.87
CA MET A 20 -7.22 18.26 -4.66
C MET A 20 -6.36 17.07 -5.08
N LEU A 21 -5.16 17.31 -5.63
CA LEU A 21 -4.25 16.24 -6.06
C LEU A 21 -3.75 15.38 -4.89
N LYS A 22 -3.53 15.95 -3.70
CA LYS A 22 -3.20 15.18 -2.49
C LYS A 22 -4.34 14.24 -2.12
N CYS A 23 -5.59 14.72 -2.13
CA CYS A 23 -6.76 13.89 -1.88
C CYS A 23 -6.92 12.80 -2.93
N LEU A 24 -6.70 13.12 -4.21
CA LEU A 24 -6.75 12.17 -5.32
C LEU A 24 -5.72 11.03 -5.14
N ILE A 25 -4.47 11.36 -4.82
CA ILE A 25 -3.42 10.36 -4.60
C ILE A 25 -3.77 9.46 -3.40
N LYS A 26 -4.23 10.05 -2.28
CA LYS A 26 -4.69 9.28 -1.12
C LYS A 26 -5.83 8.34 -1.48
N TRP A 27 -6.81 8.81 -2.25
CA TRP A 27 -7.95 8.01 -2.69
C TRP A 27 -7.52 6.84 -3.60
N ILE A 28 -6.59 7.07 -4.53
CA ILE A 28 -6.01 6.03 -5.39
C ILE A 28 -5.34 4.95 -4.54
N ILE A 29 -4.53 5.33 -3.55
CA ILE A 29 -3.83 4.39 -2.66
C ILE A 29 -4.84 3.62 -1.79
N ILE A 30 -5.75 4.31 -1.10
CA ILE A 30 -6.69 3.69 -0.15
C ILE A 30 -7.57 2.65 -0.83
N ASN A 31 -8.00 2.92 -2.06
CA ASN A 31 -8.91 2.05 -2.80
C ASN A 31 -8.19 1.18 -3.85
N GLN A 32 -6.84 1.17 -3.86
CA GLN A 32 -6.03 0.37 -4.76
C GLN A 32 -6.41 0.55 -6.25
N HIS A 33 -6.74 1.78 -6.64
CA HIS A 33 -7.12 2.08 -8.02
C HIS A 33 -5.93 2.06 -8.97
N SER A 34 -6.20 1.76 -10.26
CA SER A 34 -5.20 1.93 -11.31
C SER A 34 -4.73 3.39 -11.38
N PHE A 35 -3.43 3.59 -11.58
CA PHE A 35 -2.85 4.94 -11.79
C PHE A 35 -3.37 5.60 -13.07
N THR A 36 -3.92 4.82 -14.00
CA THR A 36 -4.51 5.32 -15.24
C THR A 36 -5.89 5.93 -15.06
N VAL A 37 -6.51 5.86 -13.86
CA VAL A 37 -7.84 6.44 -13.61
C VAL A 37 -7.91 7.92 -13.98
N VAL A 38 -6.81 8.66 -13.81
CA VAL A 38 -6.68 10.07 -14.18
C VAL A 38 -6.73 10.34 -15.69
N LYS A 39 -6.58 9.29 -16.52
CA LYS A 39 -6.69 9.35 -17.98
C LYS A 39 -8.08 8.94 -18.48
N GLU A 40 -8.92 8.38 -17.62
CA GLU A 40 -10.27 7.94 -18.00
C GLU A 40 -11.15 9.16 -18.27
N SER A 41 -11.81 9.18 -19.43
CA SER A 41 -12.61 10.31 -19.87
C SER A 41 -13.78 10.61 -18.93
N ALA A 42 -14.48 9.57 -18.43
CA ALA A 42 -15.57 9.73 -17.48
C ALA A 42 -15.11 10.37 -16.16
N PHE A 43 -13.97 9.92 -15.63
CA PHE A 43 -13.38 10.49 -14.42
C PHE A 43 -12.93 11.94 -14.66
N ALA A 44 -12.22 12.20 -15.76
CA ALA A 44 -11.79 13.55 -16.10
C ALA A 44 -12.98 14.49 -16.25
N ASN A 45 -14.05 14.07 -16.95
CA ASN A 45 -15.27 14.85 -17.12
C ASN A 45 -15.93 15.17 -15.78
N LEU A 46 -16.00 14.21 -14.85
CA LEU A 46 -16.51 14.43 -13.50
C LEU A 46 -15.73 15.55 -12.79
N ILE A 47 -14.40 15.50 -12.83
CA ILE A 47 -13.54 16.51 -12.18
C ILE A 47 -13.72 17.88 -12.83
N TYR A 48 -13.71 17.96 -14.18
CA TYR A 48 -13.88 19.23 -14.90
C TYR A 48 -15.28 19.83 -14.73
N THR A 49 -16.30 19.00 -14.48
CA THR A 49 -17.65 19.46 -14.17
C THR A 49 -17.70 20.14 -12.80
N LEU A 50 -16.93 19.64 -11.83
CA LEU A 50 -16.84 20.20 -10.49
C LEU A 50 -15.92 21.43 -10.43
N GLN A 51 -14.83 21.41 -11.19
CA GLN A 51 -13.86 22.50 -11.28
C GLN A 51 -13.22 22.53 -12.68
N PRO A 52 -13.67 23.42 -13.57
CA PRO A 52 -13.16 23.51 -14.94
C PRO A 52 -11.66 23.80 -15.03
N ASP A 53 -11.10 24.56 -14.08
CA ASP A 53 -9.68 24.92 -14.06
C ASP A 53 -8.79 23.86 -13.37
N ALA A 54 -9.35 22.70 -13.01
CA ALA A 54 -8.60 21.63 -12.37
C ALA A 54 -7.49 21.13 -13.31
N ARG A 55 -6.32 20.83 -12.76
CA ARG A 55 -5.19 20.29 -13.51
C ARG A 55 -4.89 18.89 -13.00
N LEU A 56 -5.49 17.91 -13.67
CA LEU A 56 -5.17 16.50 -13.46
C LEU A 56 -3.73 16.22 -13.88
N ILE A 57 -3.09 15.34 -13.11
CA ILE A 57 -1.71 14.91 -13.34
C ILE A 57 -1.68 13.64 -14.22
N SER A 58 -0.55 13.39 -14.87
CA SER A 58 -0.38 12.16 -15.64
C SER A 58 -0.27 10.93 -14.72
N ALA A 59 -0.61 9.75 -15.25
CA ALA A 59 -0.41 8.48 -14.55
C ALA A 59 1.06 8.27 -14.10
N ASP A 60 2.04 8.74 -14.88
CA ASP A 60 3.45 8.68 -14.51
C ASP A 60 3.77 9.58 -13.32
N THR A 61 3.13 10.76 -13.25
CA THR A 61 3.26 11.67 -12.12
C THR A 61 2.57 11.11 -10.88
N VAL A 62 1.41 10.45 -11.03
CA VAL A 62 0.75 9.69 -9.95
C VAL A 62 1.71 8.64 -9.41
N LYS A 63 2.24 7.78 -10.28
CA LYS A 63 3.22 6.76 -9.91
C LYS A 63 4.40 7.38 -9.17
N LYS A 64 5.03 8.42 -9.72
CA LYS A 64 6.18 9.08 -9.10
C LYS A 64 5.84 9.58 -7.69
N ARG A 65 4.74 10.33 -7.52
CA ARG A 65 4.33 10.86 -6.21
C ARG A 65 4.01 9.77 -5.20
N ILE A 66 3.42 8.66 -5.66
CA ILE A 66 3.17 7.50 -4.81
C ILE A 66 4.51 6.87 -4.39
N MET A 67 5.44 6.65 -5.32
CA MET A 67 6.77 6.13 -4.99
C MET A 67 7.52 7.06 -4.03
N ASP A 68 7.51 8.38 -4.26
CA ASP A 68 8.10 9.37 -3.35
C ASP A 68 7.44 9.31 -1.95
N LEU A 69 6.11 9.10 -1.88
CA LEU A 69 5.40 8.92 -0.61
C LEU A 69 5.82 7.61 0.07
N TYR A 70 5.98 6.52 -0.67
CA TYR A 70 6.43 5.25 -0.12
C TYR A 70 7.89 5.33 0.33
N GLU A 71 8.82 5.86 -0.46
CA GLU A 71 10.24 6.00 -0.06
C GLU A 71 10.40 6.73 1.28
N ASN A 72 9.52 7.70 1.56
CA ASN A 72 9.54 8.45 2.83
C ASN A 72 8.70 7.82 3.95
N ASN A 73 7.86 6.81 3.68
CA ASN A 73 6.91 6.24 4.65
C ASN A 73 6.88 4.69 4.72
N ILE A 74 7.66 3.97 3.91
CA ILE A 74 7.77 2.51 4.08
C ILE A 74 8.48 2.29 5.42
N MET A 75 7.81 1.61 6.36
CA MET A 75 8.41 1.19 7.63
C MET A 75 9.04 -0.20 7.55
N GLY A 76 8.71 -0.97 6.51
CA GLY A 76 9.40 -2.20 6.16
C GLY A 76 8.69 -3.00 5.08
N ILE A 77 9.26 -4.14 4.73
CA ILE A 77 8.85 -5.01 3.64
C ILE A 77 8.48 -6.35 4.24
N THR A 78 7.31 -6.87 3.88
CA THR A 78 6.89 -8.20 4.31
C THR A 78 7.00 -9.19 3.15
N THR A 79 7.75 -10.28 3.30
CA THR A 79 7.78 -11.39 2.34
C THR A 79 7.41 -12.70 3.03
N ASP A 80 7.06 -13.73 2.27
CA ASP A 80 6.97 -15.08 2.85
C ASP A 80 8.35 -15.56 3.36
N ASN A 81 8.37 -16.64 4.13
CA ASN A 81 9.59 -17.18 4.74
C ASN A 81 10.34 -18.16 3.80
N ALA A 82 10.29 -17.92 2.49
CA ALA A 82 11.11 -18.68 1.55
C ALA A 82 12.55 -18.16 1.54
N ALA A 83 13.52 -19.08 1.48
CA ALA A 83 14.95 -18.75 1.54
C ALA A 83 15.40 -17.84 0.37
N ASN A 84 14.76 -17.95 -0.79
CA ASN A 84 15.02 -17.08 -1.94
C ASN A 84 14.69 -15.59 -1.66
N ASN A 85 13.75 -15.30 -0.75
CA ASN A 85 13.42 -13.92 -0.38
C ASN A 85 14.55 -13.25 0.40
N LEU A 86 15.34 -13.99 1.18
CA LEU A 86 16.51 -13.44 1.85
C LEU A 86 17.55 -12.97 0.82
N THR A 87 17.84 -13.80 -0.18
CA THR A 87 18.74 -13.44 -1.29
C THR A 87 18.23 -12.23 -2.07
N PHE A 88 16.91 -12.13 -2.28
CA PHE A 88 16.29 -11.00 -2.95
C PHE A 88 16.43 -9.69 -2.14
N ILE A 89 16.18 -9.74 -0.83
CA ILE A 89 16.35 -8.59 0.07
C ILE A 89 17.81 -8.15 0.13
N ASP A 90 18.76 -9.08 0.24
CA ASP A 90 20.20 -8.76 0.22
C ASP A 90 20.62 -8.09 -1.11
N ALA A 91 20.01 -8.47 -2.23
CA ALA A 91 20.24 -7.82 -3.51
C ALA A 91 19.64 -6.41 -3.58
N LEU A 92 18.43 -6.21 -3.02
CA LEU A 92 17.80 -4.89 -2.96
C LEU A 92 18.54 -3.93 -2.01
N ALA A 93 19.07 -4.44 -0.89
CA ALA A 93 19.84 -3.67 0.07
C ALA A 93 21.07 -2.98 -0.54
N LYS A 94 21.64 -3.55 -1.62
CA LYS A 94 22.75 -2.94 -2.37
C LYS A 94 22.37 -1.68 -3.13
N ASN A 95 21.11 -1.59 -3.56
CA ASN A 95 20.61 -0.45 -4.34
C ASN A 95 19.99 0.62 -3.46
N ASN A 96 19.48 0.25 -2.28
CA ASN A 96 18.87 1.18 -1.35
C ASN A 96 18.99 0.63 0.08
N SER A 97 19.56 1.44 0.98
CA SER A 97 19.76 1.12 2.40
C SER A 97 18.46 0.87 3.16
N PHE A 98 17.31 1.20 2.58
CA PHE A 98 16.00 0.90 3.13
C PHE A 98 15.74 -0.61 3.24
N PHE A 99 16.27 -1.42 2.32
CA PHE A 99 15.96 -2.85 2.22
C PHE A 99 16.85 -3.74 3.12
N GLN A 100 17.35 -3.21 4.23
CA GLN A 100 18.16 -3.99 5.18
C GLN A 100 17.28 -4.94 6.01
N LYS A 101 17.92 -5.90 6.69
CA LYS A 101 17.23 -6.94 7.48
C LYS A 101 16.33 -6.36 8.58
N GLU A 102 16.69 -5.20 9.12
CA GLU A 102 15.96 -4.50 10.18
C GLU A 102 14.59 -3.99 9.71
N ASN A 103 14.44 -3.77 8.40
CA ASN A 103 13.20 -3.35 7.76
C ASN A 103 12.51 -4.50 7.02
N HIS A 104 12.99 -5.74 7.17
CA HIS A 104 12.40 -6.92 6.55
C HIS A 104 11.65 -7.76 7.57
N PHE A 105 10.34 -7.91 7.34
CA PHE A 105 9.44 -8.69 8.16
C PHE A 105 9.02 -9.96 7.43
N ARG A 106 8.81 -11.04 8.18
CA ARG A 106 8.25 -12.28 7.63
C ARG A 106 6.72 -12.23 7.65
N CYS A 107 6.09 -12.80 6.63
CA CYS A 107 4.65 -12.86 6.51
C CYS A 107 4.04 -13.68 7.66
N PHE A 108 3.24 -13.04 8.50
CA PHE A 108 2.61 -13.66 9.67
C PHE A 108 1.75 -14.87 9.30
N ALA A 109 0.94 -14.76 8.24
CA ALA A 109 0.11 -15.86 7.76
C ALA A 109 0.97 -17.06 7.32
N HIS A 110 2.12 -16.80 6.70
CA HIS A 110 3.03 -17.87 6.30
C HIS A 110 3.71 -18.53 7.51
N VAL A 111 4.08 -17.76 8.53
CA VAL A 111 4.62 -18.31 9.79
C VAL A 111 3.59 -19.24 10.45
N ILE A 112 2.32 -18.85 10.52
CA ILE A 112 1.25 -19.72 11.03
C ILE A 112 1.15 -21.01 10.21
N ASN A 113 1.16 -20.90 8.87
CA ASN A 113 1.09 -22.08 8.00
C ASN A 113 2.25 -23.05 8.25
N LEU A 114 3.48 -22.55 8.42
CA LEU A 114 4.63 -23.40 8.74
C LEU A 114 4.46 -24.10 10.10
N CYS A 115 4.05 -23.37 11.14
CA CYS A 115 3.79 -23.97 12.46
C CYS A 115 2.72 -25.07 12.38
N VAL A 116 1.64 -24.83 11.64
CA VAL A 116 0.58 -25.83 11.45
C VAL A 116 1.12 -27.05 10.70
N GLN A 117 1.89 -26.87 9.63
CA GLN A 117 2.49 -27.98 8.88
C GLN A 117 3.43 -28.82 9.75
N ASP A 118 4.22 -28.21 10.62
CA ASP A 118 5.12 -28.94 11.52
C ASP A 118 4.32 -29.71 12.59
N ILE A 119 3.27 -29.12 13.16
CA ILE A 119 2.37 -29.81 14.10
C ILE A 119 1.69 -31.01 13.44
N LEU A 120 1.21 -30.85 12.19
CA LEU A 120 0.57 -31.94 11.46
C LEU A 120 1.53 -33.10 11.21
N LYS A 121 2.78 -32.82 10.83
CA LYS A 121 3.82 -33.87 10.68
C LYS A 121 4.07 -34.62 11.98
N GLU A 122 4.22 -33.91 13.10
CA GLU A 122 4.42 -34.52 14.43
C GLU A 122 3.22 -35.36 14.89
N LEU A 123 2.00 -35.00 14.48
CA LEU A 123 0.82 -35.81 14.74
C LEU A 123 0.82 -37.06 13.86
N ASP A 124 1.05 -36.91 12.56
CA ASP A 124 1.10 -38.02 11.61
C ASP A 124 2.19 -39.02 11.98
N ASP A 125 3.41 -38.56 12.30
CA ASP A 125 4.53 -39.42 12.71
C ASP A 125 4.21 -40.20 14.00
N ARG A 126 3.53 -39.55 14.97
CA ARG A 126 3.06 -40.24 16.18
C ARG A 126 2.00 -41.29 15.86
N PHE A 127 1.00 -40.98 15.05
CA PHE A 127 -0.02 -41.95 14.64
C PHE A 127 0.60 -43.14 13.90
N LEU A 128 1.52 -42.89 12.96
CA LEU A 128 2.24 -43.93 12.24
C LEU A 128 3.12 -44.78 13.17
N SER A 129 3.77 -44.17 14.16
CA SER A 129 4.58 -44.90 15.15
C SER A 129 3.73 -45.82 16.02
N GLN A 130 2.54 -45.38 16.44
CA GLN A 130 1.60 -46.19 17.22
C GLN A 130 1.06 -47.37 16.40
N LEU A 131 0.73 -47.15 15.13
CA LEU A 131 0.32 -48.22 14.22
C LEU A 131 1.43 -49.27 14.04
N ARG A 132 2.69 -48.85 13.91
CA ARG A 132 3.84 -49.77 13.82
C ARG A 132 4.07 -50.59 15.09
N THR A 133 3.64 -50.11 16.26
CA THR A 133 3.74 -50.89 17.51
C THR A 133 2.58 -51.87 17.70
N LEU A 134 1.51 -51.76 16.91
CA LEU A 134 0.31 -52.61 17.00
C LEU A 134 0.25 -53.72 15.93
N LEU A 135 1.16 -53.70 14.94
CA LEU A 135 1.33 -54.69 13.88
C LEU A 135 2.65 -55.46 14.07
#